data_AF-A0A8D7ZW53-F1
#
_entry.id   AF-A0A8D7ZW53-F1
#
_cell.length_a   1.000
_cell.length_b   1.000
_cell.length_c   1.000
_cell.angle_alpha   90.00
_cell.angle_beta   90.00
_cell.angle_gamma   90.00
#
_symmetry.space_group_name_H-M   'P 1'
#
loop_
_entity.id
_entity.type
_entity.pdbx_description
1 polymer ?
#
loop_
_entity_poly.entity_id
_entity_poly.type
_entity_poly.pdbx_seq_one_letter_code
_entity_poly.pdbx_strand_id
1 'polypeptide(L)'
;ATKSVKRFAWSDSTPVIIEAFQAVTANRLRLANEHIQQRVKAGRTPQQATNETGLELVRLAEIHCRGFILQSAYAAIEQACQTASQPLGDVLREICRLVVYDEA
;
A
#
# COMPACT_ATOMS: atom_id res chain seq x y z
N ALA A 1 -22.84 14.97 4.78
CA ALA A 1 -22.58 14.03 5.89
C ALA A 1 -21.12 13.62 5.84
N THR A 2 -20.32 14.00 6.84
CA THR A 2 -18.95 13.53 7.01
C THR A 2 -19.00 12.03 7.30
N LYS A 3 -18.53 11.19 6.37
CA LYS A 3 -18.42 9.74 6.58
C LYS A 3 -17.53 9.53 7.81
N SER A 4 -18.08 8.88 8.83
CA SER A 4 -17.33 8.36 9.98
C SER A 4 -16.13 7.55 9.47
N VAL A 5 -14.92 8.00 9.77
CA VAL A 5 -13.70 7.23 9.50
C VAL A 5 -13.74 6.02 10.44
N LYS A 6 -13.98 4.83 9.89
CA LYS A 6 -13.82 3.58 10.65
C LYS A 6 -12.36 3.52 11.12
N ARG A 7 -12.14 3.68 12.42
CA ARG A 7 -10.84 3.44 13.03
C ARG A 7 -10.67 1.93 13.17
N PHE A 8 -9.67 1.38 12.48
CA PHE A 8 -9.28 -0.01 12.66
C PHE A 8 -8.54 -0.13 14.01
N ALA A 9 -8.73 -1.25 14.71
CA ALA A 9 -7.95 -1.52 15.92
C ALA A 9 -6.53 -1.91 15.49
N TRP A 10 -5.54 -1.06 15.78
CA TRP A 10 -4.15 -1.38 15.44
C TRP A 10 -3.71 -2.68 16.10
N SER A 11 -2.93 -3.47 15.36
CA SER A 11 -2.27 -4.69 15.80
C SER A 11 -0.96 -4.80 15.06
N ASP A 12 0.07 -5.31 15.73
CA ASP A 12 1.42 -5.50 15.19
C ASP A 12 1.53 -6.73 14.27
N SER A 13 0.39 -7.30 13.88
CA SER A 13 0.33 -8.44 12.96
C SER A 13 0.56 -7.99 11.52
N THR A 14 1.32 -8.79 10.78
CA THR A 14 1.61 -8.62 9.35
C THR A 14 0.38 -8.22 8.50
N PRO A 15 -0.79 -8.88 8.60
CA PRO A 15 -1.95 -8.49 7.78
C PRO A 15 -2.48 -7.08 8.09
N VAL A 16 -2.42 -6.62 9.35
CA VAL A 16 -2.89 -5.28 9.72
C VAL A 16 -1.93 -4.20 9.23
N ILE A 17 -0.62 -4.46 9.26
CA ILE A 17 0.39 -3.55 8.71
C ILE A 17 0.21 -3.41 7.20
N ILE A 18 0.00 -4.53 6.48
CA ILE A 18 -0.28 -4.52 5.04
C ILE A 18 -1.57 -3.74 4.74
N GLU A 19 -2.65 -3.95 5.51
CA GLU A 19 -3.90 -3.20 5.34
C GLU A 19 -3.71 -1.69 5.58
N ALA A 20 -2.96 -1.31 6.62
CA ALA A 20 -2.64 0.08 6.89
C ALA A 20 -1.83 0.71 5.75
N PHE A 21 -0.83 0.00 5.23
CA PHE A 21 -0.03 0.42 4.09
C PHE A 21 -0.87 0.63 2.82
N GLN A 22 -1.80 -0.29 2.54
CA GLN A 22 -2.76 -0.16 1.44
C GLN A 22 -3.71 1.03 1.63
N ALA A 23 -4.17 1.30 2.85
CA ALA A 23 -5.01 2.45 3.16
C ALA A 23 -4.28 3.78 2.92
N VAL A 24 -3.00 3.87 3.31
CA VAL A 24 -2.14 5.03 3.02
C VAL A 24 -1.98 5.22 1.51
N THR A 25 -1.71 4.14 0.79
CA THR A 25 -1.57 4.14 -0.68
C THR A 25 -2.85 4.64 -1.36
N ALA A 26 -4.01 4.14 -0.95
CA ALA A 26 -5.31 4.56 -1.48
C ALA A 26 -5.58 6.05 -1.21
N ASN A 27 -5.22 6.55 -0.03
CA ASN A 27 -5.35 7.97 0.27
C ASN A 27 -4.41 8.83 -0.59
N ARG A 28 -3.18 8.39 -0.84
CA ARG A 28 -2.24 9.10 -1.74
C ARG A 28 -2.75 9.12 -3.18
N LEU A 29 -3.36 8.03 -3.66
CA LEU A 29 -4.02 8.00 -4.97
C LEU A 29 -5.15 9.02 -5.07
N ARG A 30 -6.00 9.10 -4.04
CA ARG A 30 -7.06 10.11 -3.96
C ARG A 30 -6.49 11.53 -4.04
N LEU A 31 -5.45 11.82 -3.26
CA LEU A 31 -4.79 13.14 -3.25
C LEU A 31 -4.16 13.48 -4.61
N ALA A 32 -3.43 12.55 -5.23
CA ALA A 32 -2.83 12.74 -6.55
C ALA A 32 -3.91 13.06 -7.60
N ASN A 33 -5.04 12.36 -7.56
CA ASN A 33 -6.17 12.67 -8.43
C ASN A 33 -6.75 14.06 -8.14
N GLU A 34 -6.95 14.43 -6.87
CA GLU A 34 -7.42 15.77 -6.49
C GLU A 34 -6.48 16.88 -7.00
N HIS A 35 -5.18 16.67 -6.88
CA HIS A 35 -4.14 17.56 -7.38
C HIS A 35 -4.17 17.72 -8.92
N ILE A 36 -4.43 16.65 -9.67
CA ILE A 36 -4.65 16.73 -11.12
C ILE A 36 -5.91 17.56 -11.42
N GLN A 37 -7.02 17.26 -10.75
CA GLN A 37 -8.28 17.97 -10.96
C GLN A 37 -8.19 19.46 -10.62
N GLN A 38 -7.45 19.82 -9.56
CA GLN A 38 -7.20 21.22 -9.20
C GLN A 38 -6.45 21.97 -10.31
N ARG A 39 -5.44 21.36 -10.93
CA ARG A 39 -4.68 21.96 -12.03
C ARG A 39 -5.52 22.13 -13.30
N VAL A 40 -6.37 21.14 -13.61
CA VAL A 40 -7.33 21.24 -14.71
C VAL A 40 -8.31 22.40 -14.46
N LYS A 41 -8.83 22.54 -13.24
CA LYS A 41 -9.69 23.68 -12.86
C LYS A 41 -8.97 25.02 -12.94
N ALA A 42 -7.65 25.05 -12.75
CA ALA A 42 -6.81 26.24 -12.91
C ALA A 42 -6.46 26.55 -14.38
N GLY A 43 -7.04 25.85 -15.35
CA GLY A 43 -6.89 26.12 -16.79
C GLY A 43 -5.77 25.35 -17.48
N ARG A 44 -5.11 24.40 -16.80
CA ARG A 44 -4.13 23.51 -17.43
C ARG A 44 -4.85 22.47 -18.29
N THR A 45 -4.23 22.06 -19.39
CA THR A 45 -4.72 20.87 -20.12
C THR A 45 -4.54 19.61 -19.27
N PRO A 46 -5.32 18.54 -19.48
CA PRO A 46 -5.14 17.28 -18.76
C PRO A 46 -3.71 16.73 -18.83
N GLN A 47 -3.05 16.88 -19.98
CA GLN A 47 -1.66 16.44 -20.18
C GLN A 47 -0.69 17.26 -19.35
N GLN A 48 -0.86 18.59 -19.30
CA GLN A 48 -0.05 19.48 -18.46
C GLN A 48 -0.25 19.19 -16.98
N ALA A 49 -1.51 19.08 -16.54
CA ALA A 49 -1.85 18.75 -15.16
C ALA A 49 -1.25 17.41 -14.71
N THR A 50 -1.27 16.41 -15.60
CA THR A 50 -0.66 15.09 -15.35
C THR A 50 0.86 15.19 -15.25
N ASN A 51 1.51 15.89 -16.20
CA ASN A 51 2.95 16.10 -16.19
C ASN A 51 3.43 16.85 -14.93
N GLU A 52 2.71 17.90 -14.53
CA GLU A 52 2.99 18.69 -13.32
C GLU A 52 2.74 17.91 -12.02
N THR A 53 2.02 16.78 -12.09
CA THR A 53 1.78 15.86 -10.97
C THR A 53 2.64 14.58 -11.10
N GLY A 54 3.52 14.51 -12.10
CA GLY A 54 4.26 13.30 -12.48
C GLY A 54 5.11 12.72 -11.34
N LEU A 55 5.79 13.57 -10.56
CA LEU A 55 6.61 13.11 -9.43
C LEU A 55 5.77 12.41 -8.35
N GLU A 56 4.57 12.93 -8.07
CA GLU A 56 3.64 12.32 -7.12
C GLU A 56 3.12 10.97 -7.65
N LEU A 57 2.80 10.90 -8.94
CA LEU A 57 2.34 9.67 -9.59
C LEU A 57 3.42 8.57 -9.59
N VAL A 58 4.69 8.92 -9.83
CA VAL A 58 5.80 7.95 -9.77
C VAL A 58 5.96 7.40 -8.35
N ARG A 59 5.97 8.27 -7.34
CA ARG A 59 6.05 7.84 -5.93
C ARG A 59 4.86 6.98 -5.52
N LEU A 60 3.66 7.33 -5.99
CA LEU A 60 2.47 6.53 -5.75
C LEU A 60 2.57 5.15 -6.40
N ALA A 61 3.07 5.07 -7.64
CA ALA A 61 3.26 3.82 -8.34
C ALA A 61 4.27 2.92 -7.61
N GLU A 62 5.40 3.47 -7.13
CA GLU A 62 6.39 2.73 -6.34
C GLU A 62 5.76 2.13 -5.08
N ILE A 63 5.03 2.93 -4.31
CA ILE A 63 4.38 2.49 -3.07
C ILE A 63 3.30 1.45 -3.38
N HIS A 64 2.50 1.66 -4.42
CA HIS A 64 1.48 0.69 -4.83
C HIS A 64 2.08 -0.68 -5.18
N CYS A 65 3.17 -0.68 -5.97
CA CYS A 65 3.89 -1.90 -6.32
C CYS A 65 4.48 -2.61 -5.09
N ARG A 66 5.06 -1.85 -4.14
CA ARG A 66 5.54 -2.43 -2.87
C ARG A 66 4.42 -3.09 -2.09
N GLY A 67 3.27 -2.41 -1.95
CA GLY A 67 2.10 -2.97 -1.26
C GLY A 67 1.59 -4.26 -1.91
N PHE A 68 1.63 -4.34 -3.26
CA PHE A 68 1.30 -5.55 -4.00
C PHE A 68 2.29 -6.70 -3.71
N ILE A 69 3.59 -6.41 -3.68
CA ILE A 69 4.63 -7.39 -3.34
C ILE A 69 4.42 -7.91 -1.91
N LEU A 70 4.22 -7.03 -0.93
CA LEU A 70 4.00 -7.43 0.47
C LEU A 70 2.77 -8.32 0.63
N GLN A 71 1.65 -7.94 -0.01
CA GLN A 71 0.41 -8.72 0.01
C GLN A 71 0.58 -10.10 -0.63
N SER A 72 1.27 -10.15 -1.77
CA SER A 72 1.50 -11.39 -2.52
C SER A 72 2.47 -12.31 -1.79
N ALA A 73 3.54 -11.75 -1.22
CA ALA A 73 4.52 -12.48 -0.42
C ALA A 73 3.88 -13.09 0.83
N TYR A 74 3.08 -12.32 1.56
CA TYR A 74 2.34 -12.83 2.72
C TYR A 74 1.40 -13.99 2.35
N ALA A 75 0.61 -13.84 1.28
CA ALA A 75 -0.29 -14.88 0.82
C ALA A 75 0.46 -16.16 0.39
N ALA A 76 1.55 -16.01 -0.36
CA ALA A 76 2.38 -17.12 -0.81
C ALA A 76 3.07 -17.85 0.35
N ILE A 77 3.57 -17.11 1.34
CA ILE A 77 4.21 -17.66 2.53
C ILE A 77 3.20 -18.41 3.38
N GLU A 78 2.03 -17.83 3.66
CA GLU A 78 0.98 -18.54 4.41
C GLU A 78 0.52 -19.81 3.70
N GLN A 79 0.43 -19.80 2.36
CA GLN A 79 0.14 -20.99 1.58
C GLN A 79 1.25 -22.04 1.70
N ALA A 80 2.53 -21.64 1.59
CA ALA A 80 3.66 -22.56 1.74
C ALA A 80 3.74 -23.16 3.14
N CYS A 81 3.36 -22.41 4.17
CA CYS A 81 3.34 -22.86 5.56
C CYS A 81 2.28 -23.96 5.83
N GLN A 82 1.33 -24.19 4.92
CA GLN A 82 0.33 -25.26 5.08
C GLN A 82 0.94 -26.66 4.89
N THR A 83 2.03 -26.77 4.12
CA THR A 83 2.71 -28.04 3.83
C THR A 83 4.12 -28.11 4.40
N ALA A 84 4.68 -26.99 4.83
CA ALA A 84 5.99 -26.91 5.45
C ALA A 84 6.01 -27.55 6.86
N SER A 85 7.20 -27.93 7.32
CA SER A 85 7.41 -28.28 8.73
C SER A 85 7.23 -27.05 9.62
N GLN A 86 6.82 -27.26 10.87
CA GLN A 86 6.61 -26.17 11.84
C GLN A 86 7.83 -25.22 11.94
N PRO A 87 9.08 -25.70 12.10
CA PRO A 87 10.23 -24.80 12.20
C PRO A 87 10.47 -23.98 10.93
N LEU A 88 10.22 -24.55 9.75
CA LEU A 88 10.36 -23.82 8.49
C LEU A 88 9.25 -22.76 8.36
N GLY A 89 8.02 -23.11 8.71
CA GLY A 89 6.89 -22.17 8.69
C GLY A 89 7.11 -20.98 9.63
N ASP A 90 7.67 -21.22 10.81
CA ASP A 90 7.97 -20.15 11.77
C ASP A 90 9.03 -19.18 11.22
N VAL A 91 10.10 -19.70 10.60
CA VAL A 91 11.14 -18.87 9.97
C VAL A 91 10.60 -18.08 8.78
N LEU A 92 9.79 -18.70 7.92
CA LEU A 92 9.20 -18.02 6.76
C LEU A 92 8.28 -16.86 7.18
N ARG A 93 7.47 -17.07 8.23
CA ARG A 93 6.63 -16.01 8.80
C ARG A 93 7.44 -14.89 9.42
N GLU A 94 8.54 -15.20 10.11
CA GLU A 94 9.42 -14.20 10.70
C GLU A 94 10.12 -13.36 9.61
N ILE A 95 10.59 -13.99 8.53
CA ILE A 95 11.15 -13.27 7.36
C ILE A 95 10.08 -12.37 6.74
N CYS A 96 8.85 -12.87 6.55
CA CYS A 96 7.75 -12.09 6.03
C CYS A 96 7.45 -10.87 6.91
N ARG A 97 7.41 -11.07 8.23
CA ARG A 97 7.21 -10.00 9.21
C ARG A 97 8.31 -8.96 9.09
N LEU A 98 9.59 -9.37 9.07
CA LEU A 98 10.72 -8.46 8.95
C LEU A 98 10.63 -7.59 7.69
N VAL A 99 10.37 -8.20 6.53
CA VAL A 99 10.23 -7.46 5.25
C VAL A 99 9.06 -6.49 5.30
N VAL A 100 7.91 -6.90 5.86
CA VAL A 100 6.74 -6.02 5.99
C VAL A 100 7.01 -4.84 6.92
N TYR A 101 7.77 -5.03 8.01
CA TYR A 101 8.13 -3.96 8.93
C TYR A 101 9.16 -2.97 8.35
N ASP A 102 10.08 -3.43 7.50
CA ASP A 102 11.09 -2.56 6.88
C ASP A 102 10.51 -1.69 5.75
N GLU A 103 9.57 -2.25 4.98
CA GLU A 103 8.98 -1.58 3.82
C GLU A 103 7.78 -0.67 4.13
N ALA A 104 7.08 -0.89 5.26
CA ALA A 104 5.84 -0.19 5.61
C ALA A 104 6.05 1.04 6.50
#